data_AF-A0A3B8KZ47-F1
#
_entry.id   AF-A0A3B8KZ47-F1
#
_cell.length_a   1.000
_cell.length_b   1.000
_cell.length_c   1.000
_cell.angle_alpha   90.00
_cell.angle_beta   90.00
_cell.angle_gamma   90.00
#
_symmetry.space_group_name_H-M   'P 1'
#
loop_
_entity.id
_entity.type
_entity.pdbx_description
1 polymer ?
#
loop_
_entity_poly.entity_id
_entity_poly.type
_entity_poly.pdbx_seq_one_letter_code
_entity_poly.pdbx_strand_id
1 'polypeptide(L)' 'NPNWDDTFQEGDVFTAEPGLYGPELKAGIRLEQNYRVVADGIQRLTTHPLELTIE' A
#
# COMPACT_ATOMS: atom_id res chain seq x y z
N ASN A 1 5.18 9.16 -8.59
CA ASN A 1 5.41 10.58 -8.94
C ASN A 1 6.89 10.70 -9.29
N PRO A 2 7.28 10.96 -10.56
CA PRO A 2 8.68 10.96 -10.98
C PRO A 2 9.53 12.04 -10.30
N ASN A 3 8.87 12.98 -9.61
CA ASN A 3 9.50 14.08 -8.88
C ASN A 3 9.42 13.89 -7.36
N TRP A 4 9.09 12.70 -6.87
CA TRP A 4 9.12 12.43 -5.43
C TRP A 4 10.43 11.72 -5.09
N ASP A 5 11.35 12.47 -4.49
CA ASP A 5 12.69 12.04 -4.09
C ASP A 5 12.92 12.12 -2.57
N ASP A 6 11.85 12.27 -1.79
CA ASP A 6 11.94 12.27 -0.34
C ASP A 6 12.48 10.92 0.16
N THR A 7 13.26 11.00 1.23
CA THR A 7 13.75 9.82 1.93
C THR A 7 12.92 9.61 3.19
N PHE A 8 12.38 8.40 3.35
CA PHE A 8 11.68 8.00 4.56
C PHE A 8 12.50 8.26 5.83
N GLN A 9 11.85 8.82 6.84
CA GLN A 9 12.38 9.06 8.17
C GLN A 9 11.64 8.19 9.21
N GLU A 10 12.31 7.84 10.30
CA GLU A 10 11.67 7.13 11.40
C GLU A 10 10.46 7.93 11.92
N GLY A 11 9.31 7.26 12.03
CA GLY A 11 8.05 7.88 12.42
C GLY A 11 7.12 8.21 11.25
N ASP A 12 7.60 8.26 10.01
CA ASP A 12 6.76 8.46 8.83
C ASP A 12 5.67 7.39 8.72
N VAL A 13 4.51 7.79 8.24
CA VAL A 13 3.37 6.90 7.97
C VAL A 13 2.96 7.05 6.51
N PHE A 14 2.82 5.92 5.81
CA PHE A 14 2.50 5.90 4.39
C PHE A 14 1.63 4.70 4.01
N THR A 15 0.98 4.80 2.84
CA THR A 15 0.24 3.71 2.19
C THR A 15 1.12 3.01 1.16
N ALA A 16 1.04 1.67 1.12
CA ALA A 16 1.45 0.91 -0.06
C ALA A 16 0.19 0.35 -0.71
N GLU A 17 -0.19 0.91 -1.86
CA GLU A 17 -1.51 0.71 -2.46
C GLU A 17 -1.49 0.43 -3.98
N PRO A 18 -0.78 -0.61 -4.45
CA PRO A 18 -0.78 -0.95 -5.88
C PRO A 18 -2.21 -1.21 -6.39
N GLY A 19 -2.53 -0.61 -7.52
CA GLY A 19 -3.82 -0.75 -8.19
C GLY A 19 -3.66 -1.19 -9.65
N LEU A 20 -4.58 -2.03 -10.11
CA LEU A 20 -4.70 -2.45 -11.49
C LEU A 20 -6.13 -2.19 -11.97
N TYR A 21 -6.26 -1.35 -12.99
CA TYR A 21 -7.52 -0.90 -13.56
C TYR A 21 -7.41 -0.96 -15.08
N GLY A 22 -8.41 -1.49 -15.77
CA GLY A 22 -8.34 -1.61 -17.22
C GLY A 22 -9.66 -2.01 -17.86
N PRO A 23 -9.99 -1.47 -19.06
CA PRO A 23 -11.14 -1.92 -19.84
C PRO A 23 -11.12 -3.43 -20.11
N GLU A 24 -9.93 -4.02 -20.31
CA GLU A 24 -9.72 -5.45 -20.52
C GLU A 24 -10.07 -6.30 -19.30
N LEU A 25 -9.93 -5.75 -18.10
CA LEU A 25 -10.31 -6.40 -16.84
C LEU A 25 -11.81 -6.26 -16.54
N LYS A 26 -12.50 -5.32 -17.20
CA LYS A 26 -13.90 -4.92 -16.93
C LYS A 26 -14.17 -4.58 -15.45
N ALA A 27 -13.11 -4.31 -14.70
CA ALA A 27 -13.09 -4.15 -13.26
C ALA A 27 -11.79 -3.43 -12.85
N GLY A 28 -11.62 -3.26 -11.54
CA GLY A 28 -10.38 -2.78 -10.94
C GLY A 28 -10.14 -3.44 -9.59
N ILE A 29 -8.87 -3.55 -9.22
CA ILE A 29 -8.45 -4.03 -7.91
C ILE A 29 -7.39 -3.09 -7.35
N ARG A 30 -7.47 -2.81 -6.04
CA ARG A 30 -6.41 -2.17 -5.26
C ARG A 30 -6.27 -2.92 -3.95
N LEU A 31 -5.03 -3.22 -3.59
CA LEU A 31 -4.70 -3.79 -2.28
C LEU A 31 -3.91 -2.74 -1.54
N GLU A 32 -4.31 -2.42 -0.31
CA GLU A 32 -3.75 -1.30 0.45
C GLU A 32 -3.41 -1.75 1.87
N GLN A 33 -2.24 -1.32 2.35
CA GLN A 33 -1.83 -1.44 3.73
C GLN A 33 -1.16 -0.14 4.18
N ASN A 34 -1.36 0.22 5.44
CA ASN A 34 -0.68 1.33 6.10
C ASN A 34 0.57 0.83 6.82
N TYR A 35 1.66 1.59 6.71
CA TYR A 35 2.94 1.29 7.34
C TYR A 35 3.48 2.49 8.09
N ARG A 36 4.18 2.23 9.20
CA ARG A 36 5.02 3.20 9.90
C ARG A 36 6.49 2.83 9.72
N VAL A 37 7.33 3.79 9.40
CA VAL A 37 8.80 3.61 9.37
C VAL A 37 9.33 3.56 10.80
N VAL A 38 10.14 2.55 11.09
CA VAL A 38 10.82 2.33 12.38
C VAL A 38 12.33 2.22 12.16
N ALA A 39 13.12 2.27 13.23
CA ALA A 39 14.58 2.35 13.15
C ALA A 39 15.26 1.30 12.24
N ASP A 40 14.70 0.10 12.12
CA ASP A 40 15.25 -1.03 11.35
C ASP A 40 14.34 -1.53 10.21
N GLY A 41 13.29 -0.79 9.86
CA GLY A 41 12.39 -1.18 8.77
C GLY A 41 11.02 -0.50 8.81
N ILE A 42 9.97 -1.28 8.58
CA ILE A 42 8.57 -0.80 8.59
C ILE A 42 7.68 -1.71 9.42
N GLN A 43 6.75 -1.10 10.15
CA GLN A 43 5.70 -1.77 10.90
C GLN A 43 4.37 -1.64 10.14
N ARG A 44 3.72 -2.76 9.82
CA ARG A 44 2.35 -2.75 9.27
C ARG A 44 1.36 -2.35 10.36
N LEU A 45 0.48 -1.39 10.06
CA LEU A 45 -0.53 -0.85 10.98
C LEU A 45 -1.92 -1.46 10.77
N THR A 46 -2.21 -1.93 9.56
CA THR A 46 -3.47 -2.56 9.19
C THR A 46 -3.38 -4.08 9.21
N THR A 47 -4.48 -4.74 9.57
CA THR A 47 -4.55 -6.21 9.75
C THR A 47 -5.61 -6.87 8.88
N HIS A 48 -6.36 -6.10 8.09
CA HIS A 48 -7.39 -6.65 7.21
C HIS A 48 -6.75 -7.65 6.23
N PRO A 49 -7.38 -8.81 6.01
CA PRO A 49 -6.91 -9.80 5.04
C PRO A 49 -6.87 -9.19 3.63
N LEU A 50 -5.96 -9.66 2.77
CA LEU A 50 -5.85 -9.19 1.38
C LEU A 50 -6.24 -10.27 0.36
N GLU A 51 -6.65 -11.43 0.86
CA GLU A 51 -7.17 -12.52 0.06
C GLU A 51 -8.46 -12.09 -0.65
N LEU A 52 -8.61 -12.52 -1.90
CA LEU A 52 -9.88 -12.37 -2.60
C LEU A 52 -10.93 -13.26 -1.93
N THR A 53 -11.89 -12.65 -1.25
CA THR A 53 -13.02 -13.35 -0.65
C THR A 53 -14.21 -13.39 -1.61
N ILE A 54 -15.02 -14.44 -1.48
CA ILE A 54 -16.31 -14.58 -2.15
C ILE A 54 -17.32 -14.88 -1.05
N GLU A 55 -18.38 -14.09 -0.96
CA GLU A 55 -19.51 -14.34 -0.06
C GLU A 55 -20.57 -15.22 -0.74
#